data_AF-A0A3P6RPR0-F1
#
_entry.id   AF-A0A3P6RPR0-F1
#
_cell.length_a   1.000
_cell.length_b   1.000
_cell.length_c   1.000
_cell.angle_alpha   90.00
_cell.angle_beta   90.00
_cell.angle_gamma   90.00
#
_symmetry.space_group_name_H-M   'P 1'
#
loop_
_entity.id
_entity.type
_entity.pdbx_description
1 polymer ?
#
loop_
_entity_poly.entity_id
_entity_poly.type
_entity_poly.pdbx_seq_one_letter_code
_entity_poly.pdbx_strand_id
1 'polypeptide(L)'
;MGNVCNGTVFNHPVQMTALACGVSMGTIYRLKPGQLPGNSSGQTAPPPPPPPPRKLTKEEEARKALLEQSCEQMRVLVMKKYGQEWGDIVRHFVLEELKQNKNLSVLELHNKLVWAYADFPMPAPTLYAFLKGLGFTYRVEGSKSIVVKPIVVKDITYTIP
;
A
#
# COMPACT_ATOMS: atom_id res chain seq x y z
N MET A 1 18.23 -32.92 -14.00
CA MET A 1 16.79 -32.57 -14.07
C MET A 1 16.59 -31.76 -15.36
N GLY A 2 15.84 -32.31 -16.31
CA GLY A 2 15.69 -31.74 -17.66
C GLY A 2 14.63 -30.65 -17.78
N ASN A 3 14.24 -30.34 -19.03
CA ASN A 3 13.31 -29.27 -19.47
C ASN A 3 11.93 -29.21 -18.77
N VAL A 4 11.60 -30.14 -17.88
CA VAL A 4 10.33 -30.26 -17.17
C VAL A 4 10.12 -29.20 -16.08
N CYS A 5 11.17 -28.52 -15.64
CA CYS A 5 11.06 -27.48 -14.61
C CYS A 5 10.96 -26.06 -15.18
N ASN A 6 10.99 -25.89 -16.51
CA ASN A 6 11.07 -24.57 -17.13
C ASN A 6 9.85 -23.71 -16.78
N GLY A 7 10.09 -22.51 -16.23
CA GLY A 7 9.04 -21.61 -15.73
C GLY A 7 8.62 -21.82 -14.26
N THR A 8 9.19 -22.79 -13.55
CA THR A 8 8.93 -22.99 -12.11
C THR A 8 10.07 -22.46 -11.24
N VAL A 9 9.79 -22.21 -9.95
CA VAL A 9 10.82 -21.79 -8.96
C VAL A 9 11.99 -22.79 -8.91
N PHE A 10 11.77 -24.06 -9.26
CA PHE A 10 12.82 -25.09 -9.34
C PHE A 10 13.80 -24.88 -10.50
N ASN A 11 13.49 -24.05 -11.50
CA ASN A 11 14.42 -23.67 -12.56
C ASN A 11 15.21 -22.39 -12.23
N HIS A 12 14.91 -21.72 -11.12
CA HIS A 12 15.63 -20.53 -10.69
C HIS A 12 16.29 -20.78 -9.34
N PRO A 13 17.49 -21.42 -9.29
CA PRO A 13 18.13 -21.84 -8.05
C PRO A 13 18.34 -20.67 -7.07
N VAL A 14 18.64 -19.48 -7.59
CA VAL A 14 18.75 -18.25 -6.79
C VAL A 14 17.42 -17.89 -6.11
N GLN A 15 16.29 -18.07 -6.80
CA GLN A 15 14.96 -17.76 -6.27
C GLN A 15 14.56 -18.78 -5.21
N MET A 16 14.85 -20.07 -5.43
CA MET A 16 14.62 -21.13 -4.45
C MET A 16 15.41 -20.88 -3.16
N THR A 17 16.70 -20.55 -3.26
CA THR A 17 17.54 -20.22 -2.09
C THR A 17 17.08 -18.94 -1.40
N ALA A 18 16.68 -17.92 -2.15
CA ALA A 18 16.14 -16.69 -1.58
C ALA A 18 14.88 -16.96 -0.74
N LEU A 19 13.97 -17.79 -1.26
CA LEU A 19 12.74 -18.17 -0.58
C LEU A 19 13.00 -19.10 0.62
N ALA A 20 13.84 -20.12 0.47
CA ALA A 20 14.12 -21.08 1.53
C ALA A 20 14.90 -20.48 2.70
N CYS A 21 15.84 -19.58 2.42
CA CYS A 21 16.71 -18.97 3.42
C CYS A 21 16.24 -17.57 3.87
N GLY A 22 15.16 -17.04 3.29
CA GLY A 22 14.65 -15.69 3.62
C GLY A 22 15.61 -14.56 3.27
N VAL A 23 16.51 -14.77 2.30
CA VAL A 23 17.54 -13.81 1.90
C VAL A 23 17.20 -13.14 0.56
N SER A 24 17.71 -11.94 0.32
CA SER A 24 17.47 -11.26 -0.96
C SER A 24 18.28 -11.89 -2.09
N MET A 25 17.77 -11.84 -3.32
CA MET A 25 18.50 -12.30 -4.52
C MET A 25 19.89 -11.66 -4.64
N GLY A 26 20.01 -10.37 -4.30
CA GLY A 26 21.28 -9.64 -4.31
C GLY A 26 22.30 -10.08 -3.26
N THR A 27 21.87 -10.81 -2.21
CA THR A 27 22.78 -11.49 -1.27
C THR A 27 23.39 -12.71 -1.93
N ILE A 28 22.61 -13.45 -2.71
CA ILE A 28 23.07 -14.67 -3.39
C ILE A 28 23.99 -14.32 -4.56
N TYR A 29 23.65 -13.31 -5.38
CA TYR A 29 24.52 -12.86 -6.48
C TYR A 29 25.84 -12.22 -6.02
N ARG A 30 25.93 -11.77 -4.76
CA ARG A 30 27.18 -11.27 -4.18
C ARG A 30 28.15 -12.40 -3.81
N LEU A 31 27.67 -13.62 -3.66
CA LEU A 31 28.53 -14.79 -3.54
C LEU A 31 29.00 -15.13 -4.96
N LYS A 32 30.29 -14.93 -5.23
CA LYS A 32 30.89 -15.40 -6.49
C LYS A 32 30.64 -16.91 -6.63
N PRO A 33 30.22 -17.42 -7.80
CA PRO A 33 30.16 -18.86 -8.02
C PRO A 33 31.60 -19.40 -7.92
N GLY A 34 31.91 -20.11 -6.84
CA GLY A 34 33.27 -20.59 -6.56
C GLY A 34 33.66 -20.67 -5.08
N GLN A 35 32.90 -20.06 -4.16
CA GLN A 35 33.05 -20.31 -2.71
C GLN A 35 31.96 -21.24 -2.21
N LEU A 36 32.07 -22.52 -2.54
CA LEU A 36 31.47 -23.57 -1.73
C LEU A 36 32.43 -23.84 -0.57
N PRO A 37 32.04 -23.67 0.70
CA PRO A 37 32.78 -24.25 1.81
C PRO A 37 32.56 -25.76 1.77
N GLY A 38 33.50 -26.47 1.16
CA GLY A 38 33.68 -27.90 1.40
C GLY A 38 34.11 -28.09 2.86
N ASN A 39 33.31 -28.84 3.59
CA ASN A 39 33.54 -29.57 4.85
C ASN A 39 34.88 -29.30 5.57
N SER A 40 34.82 -28.84 6.83
CA SER A 40 35.52 -29.44 7.99
C SER A 40 35.40 -28.58 9.26
N SER A 41 35.15 -29.26 10.39
CA SER A 41 35.31 -28.83 11.80
C SER A 41 34.31 -27.81 12.37
N GLY A 42 33.60 -28.26 13.42
CA GLY A 42 32.63 -27.48 14.18
C GLY A 42 33.27 -26.36 15.00
N GLN A 43 33.22 -25.15 14.45
CA GLN A 43 33.32 -23.92 15.22
C GLN A 43 32.03 -23.14 14.96
N THR A 44 31.23 -22.98 16.01
CA THR A 44 30.10 -22.05 16.05
C THR A 44 30.65 -20.63 15.92
N ALA A 45 30.72 -20.14 14.68
CA ALA A 45 30.94 -18.73 14.43
C ALA A 45 29.82 -17.93 15.15
N PRO A 46 30.14 -16.82 15.82
CA PRO A 46 29.13 -15.98 16.44
C PRO A 46 28.12 -15.53 15.37
N PRO A 47 26.82 -15.39 15.73
CA PRO A 47 25.81 -14.96 14.78
C PRO A 47 26.27 -13.66 14.12
N PRO A 48 26.17 -13.54 12.78
CA PRO A 48 26.53 -12.31 12.13
C PRO A 48 25.73 -11.16 12.75
N PRO A 49 26.33 -9.98 12.96
CA PRO A 49 25.62 -8.84 13.50
C PRO A 49 24.36 -8.60 12.65
N PRO A 50 23.23 -8.21 13.26
CA PRO A 50 22.01 -7.93 12.53
C PRO A 50 22.34 -6.99 11.37
N PRO A 51 21.87 -7.27 10.15
CA PRO A 51 22.15 -6.41 9.02
C PRO A 51 21.72 -5.00 9.37
N PRO A 52 22.54 -3.97 9.08
CA PRO A 52 22.18 -2.59 9.38
C PRO A 52 20.80 -2.30 8.77
N PRO A 53 19.94 -1.51 9.45
CA PRO A 53 18.64 -1.16 8.92
C PRO A 53 18.80 -0.62 7.51
N ARG A 54 18.14 -1.27 6.54
CA ARG A 54 18.24 -0.90 5.13
C ARG A 54 17.82 0.57 5.03
N LYS A 55 18.77 1.45 4.68
CA LYS A 55 18.44 2.80 4.24
C LYS A 55 17.52 2.63 3.02
N LEU A 56 16.29 3.15 3.09
CA LEU A 56 15.42 3.29 1.93
C LEU A 56 16.29 3.85 0.79
N THR A 57 16.42 3.10 -0.29
CA THR A 57 17.20 3.56 -1.44
C THR A 57 16.52 4.80 -1.99
N LYS A 58 17.29 5.77 -2.49
CA LYS A 58 16.76 6.96 -3.19
C LYS A 58 15.70 6.60 -4.24
N GLU A 59 15.78 5.39 -4.80
CA GLU A 59 14.80 4.83 -5.72
C GLU A 59 13.43 4.57 -5.08
N GLU A 60 13.37 4.04 -3.85
CA GLU A 60 12.11 3.77 -3.16
C GLU A 60 11.43 5.07 -2.70
N GLU A 61 12.23 6.07 -2.35
CA GLU A 61 11.76 7.42 -2.05
C GLU A 61 11.21 8.13 -3.29
N ALA A 62 11.90 8.03 -4.43
CA ALA A 62 11.41 8.53 -5.72
C ALA A 62 10.11 7.84 -6.17
N ARG A 63 10.00 6.52 -5.96
CA ARG A 63 8.76 5.76 -6.24
C ARG A 63 7.61 6.22 -5.36
N LYS A 64 7.86 6.50 -4.07
CA LYS A 64 6.86 7.06 -3.16
C LYS A 64 6.43 8.46 -3.59
N ALA A 65 7.36 9.34 -3.93
CA ALA A 65 7.06 10.70 -4.38
C ALA A 65 6.22 10.71 -5.67
N LEU A 66 6.54 9.83 -6.63
CA LEU A 66 5.76 9.70 -7.87
C LEU A 66 4.34 9.17 -7.62
N LEU A 67 4.20 8.20 -6.71
CA LEU A 67 2.89 7.69 -6.31
C LEU A 67 2.07 8.76 -5.58
N GLU A 68 2.71 9.56 -4.73
CA GLU A 68 2.07 10.67 -4.02
C GLU A 68 1.62 11.77 -4.98
N GLN A 69 2.46 12.15 -5.95
CA GLN A 69 2.10 13.10 -7.00
C GLN A 69 0.90 12.62 -7.84
N SER A 70 0.89 11.33 -8.22
CA SER A 70 -0.23 10.72 -8.95
C SER A 70 -1.51 10.69 -8.10
N CYS A 71 -1.40 10.36 -6.80
CA CYS A 71 -2.52 10.42 -5.86
C CYS A 71 -3.09 11.83 -5.73
N GLU A 72 -2.24 12.85 -5.72
CA GLU A 72 -2.66 14.25 -5.59
C GLU A 72 -3.38 14.74 -6.84
N GLN A 73 -2.85 14.42 -8.03
CA GLN A 73 -3.55 14.70 -9.29
C GLN A 73 -4.91 13.99 -9.33
N MET A 74 -4.97 12.73 -8.91
CA MET A 74 -6.21 11.98 -8.81
C MET A 74 -7.19 12.65 -7.84
N ARG A 75 -6.72 13.14 -6.68
CA ARG A 75 -7.54 13.87 -5.71
C ARG A 75 -8.19 15.10 -6.32
N VAL A 76 -7.42 15.94 -7.02
CA VAL A 76 -7.94 17.16 -7.66
C VAL A 76 -8.98 16.83 -8.74
N LEU A 77 -8.69 15.86 -9.60
CA LEU A 77 -9.61 15.44 -10.68
C LEU A 77 -10.92 14.88 -10.12
N VAL A 78 -10.82 14.06 -9.08
CA VAL A 78 -11.95 13.38 -8.44
C VAL A 78 -12.82 14.36 -7.67
N MET A 79 -12.22 15.35 -6.98
CA MET A 79 -12.96 16.48 -6.38
C MET A 79 -13.66 17.34 -7.43
N LYS A 80 -12.99 17.68 -8.53
CA LYS A 80 -13.59 18.48 -9.60
C LYS A 80 -14.78 17.76 -10.26
N LYS A 81 -14.68 16.44 -10.42
CA LYS A 81 -15.69 15.63 -11.11
C LYS A 81 -16.88 15.27 -10.24
N TYR A 82 -16.66 14.88 -8.99
CA TYR A 82 -17.71 14.31 -8.14
C TYR A 82 -18.03 15.16 -6.90
N GLY A 83 -17.21 16.17 -6.60
CA GLY A 83 -17.29 16.91 -5.33
C GLY A 83 -18.62 17.62 -5.13
N GLN A 84 -19.22 18.17 -6.18
CA GLN A 84 -20.48 18.92 -6.08
C GLN A 84 -21.68 18.02 -5.80
N GLU A 85 -21.81 16.89 -6.50
CA GLU A 85 -22.98 16.01 -6.38
C GLU A 85 -22.83 15.02 -5.22
N TRP A 86 -21.64 14.42 -5.09
CA TRP A 86 -21.40 13.32 -4.17
C TRP A 86 -20.69 13.75 -2.89
N GLY A 87 -20.17 14.98 -2.81
CA GLY A 87 -19.39 15.45 -1.67
C GLY A 87 -20.17 15.38 -0.36
N ASP A 88 -21.33 16.01 -0.32
CA ASP A 88 -22.15 16.07 0.89
C ASP A 88 -22.80 14.71 1.20
N ILE A 89 -23.26 13.99 0.18
CA ILE A 89 -23.85 12.65 0.31
C ILE A 89 -22.86 11.70 0.96
N VAL A 90 -21.65 11.58 0.39
CA VAL A 90 -20.60 10.69 0.91
C VAL A 90 -20.13 11.16 2.28
N ARG A 91 -19.95 12.47 2.49
CA ARG A 91 -19.54 13.00 3.80
C ARG A 91 -20.55 12.64 4.89
N HIS A 92 -21.84 12.85 4.63
CA HIS A 92 -22.89 12.53 5.58
C HIS A 92 -22.97 11.02 5.84
N PHE A 93 -22.95 10.20 4.79
CA PHE A 93 -22.99 8.75 4.89
C PHE A 93 -21.83 8.20 5.73
N VAL A 94 -20.59 8.66 5.47
CA VAL A 94 -19.40 8.25 6.21
C VAL A 94 -19.47 8.69 7.67
N LEU A 95 -19.98 9.89 7.94
CA LEU A 95 -20.14 10.39 9.30
C LEU A 95 -21.13 9.55 10.11
N GLU A 96 -22.28 9.22 9.54
CA GLU A 96 -23.26 8.34 10.19
C GLU A 96 -22.69 6.93 10.40
N GLU A 97 -22.00 6.39 9.39
CA GLU A 97 -21.36 5.08 9.50
C GLU A 97 -20.25 5.05 10.55
N LEU A 98 -19.45 6.11 10.69
CA LEU A 98 -18.42 6.19 11.74
C LEU A 98 -19.01 6.36 13.16
N LYS A 99 -20.22 6.92 13.29
CA LYS A 99 -20.94 6.97 14.58
C LYS A 99 -21.41 5.57 14.99
N GLN A 100 -21.85 4.77 14.04
CA GLN A 100 -22.37 3.41 14.29
C GLN A 100 -21.25 2.37 14.39
N ASN A 101 -20.23 2.46 13.53
CA ASN A 101 -19.15 1.50 13.36
C ASN A 101 -17.80 2.17 13.63
N LYS A 102 -17.11 1.74 14.69
CA LYS A 102 -15.84 2.34 15.13
C LYS A 102 -14.68 2.14 14.15
N ASN A 103 -14.69 1.04 13.40
CA ASN A 103 -13.64 0.68 12.44
C ASN A 103 -14.28 0.40 11.08
N LEU A 104 -14.17 1.34 10.14
CA LEU A 104 -14.73 1.20 8.80
C LEU A 104 -13.59 1.13 7.78
N SER A 105 -13.47 0.01 7.05
CA SER A 105 -12.51 -0.06 5.94
C SER A 105 -13.06 0.61 4.68
N VAL A 106 -12.16 1.08 3.81
CA VAL A 106 -12.54 1.72 2.53
C VAL A 106 -13.38 0.80 1.65
N LEU A 107 -13.05 -0.50 1.64
CA LEU A 107 -13.77 -1.48 0.82
C LEU A 107 -15.18 -1.72 1.35
N GLU A 108 -15.34 -1.84 2.68
CA GLU A 108 -16.67 -1.98 3.29
C GLU A 108 -17.52 -0.74 3.04
N LEU A 109 -16.94 0.45 3.18
CA LEU A 109 -17.61 1.71 2.87
C LEU A 109 -18.04 1.78 1.40
N HIS A 110 -17.17 1.36 0.48
CA HIS A 110 -17.48 1.29 -0.95
C HIS A 110 -18.67 0.37 -1.22
N ASN A 111 -18.64 -0.85 -0.69
CA ASN A 111 -19.73 -1.81 -0.84
C ASN A 111 -21.06 -1.26 -0.30
N LYS A 112 -21.02 -0.57 0.86
CA LYS A 112 -22.20 0.07 1.45
C LYS A 112 -22.75 1.20 0.59
N LEU A 113 -21.87 2.04 0.03
CA LEU A 113 -22.27 3.12 -0.88
C LEU A 113 -22.90 2.58 -2.16
N VAL A 114 -22.30 1.55 -2.77
CA VAL A 114 -22.85 0.90 -3.96
C VAL A 114 -24.20 0.24 -3.66
N TRP A 115 -24.37 -0.32 -2.47
CA TRP A 115 -25.63 -0.93 -2.05
C TRP A 115 -26.73 0.11 -1.76
N ALA A 116 -26.37 1.23 -1.13
CA ALA A 116 -27.30 2.31 -0.82
C ALA A 116 -27.64 3.19 -2.03
N TYR A 117 -26.72 3.32 -2.97
CA TYR A 117 -26.84 4.18 -4.15
C TYR A 117 -26.46 3.39 -5.41
N ALA A 118 -27.47 2.92 -6.14
CA ALA A 118 -27.28 2.11 -7.35
C ALA A 118 -26.44 2.82 -8.42
N ASP A 119 -26.54 4.15 -8.49
CA ASP A 119 -25.86 4.98 -9.48
C ASP A 119 -24.48 5.49 -9.01
N PHE A 120 -23.92 4.89 -7.95
CA PHE A 120 -22.65 5.36 -7.39
C PHE A 120 -21.50 5.25 -8.41
N PRO A 121 -20.91 6.37 -8.87
CA PRO A 121 -20.09 6.38 -10.08
C PRO A 121 -18.59 6.13 -9.82
N MET A 122 -18.20 5.90 -8.56
CA MET A 122 -16.80 5.81 -8.16
C MET A 122 -16.38 4.37 -7.81
N PRO A 123 -15.30 3.84 -8.40
CA PRO A 123 -14.70 2.59 -7.92
C PRO A 123 -13.94 2.81 -6.60
N ALA A 124 -13.70 1.75 -5.83
CA ALA A 124 -13.05 1.81 -4.51
C ALA A 124 -11.74 2.64 -4.42
N PRO A 125 -10.75 2.52 -5.35
CA PRO A 125 -9.55 3.35 -5.29
C PRO A 125 -9.82 4.84 -5.55
N THR A 126 -10.82 5.15 -6.39
CA THR A 126 -11.27 6.53 -6.62
C THR A 126 -11.98 7.08 -5.38
N LEU A 127 -12.81 6.26 -4.71
CA LEU A 127 -13.42 6.63 -3.44
C LEU A 127 -12.37 6.93 -2.36
N TYR A 128 -11.28 6.17 -2.30
CA TYR A 128 -10.17 6.49 -1.39
C TYR A 128 -9.59 7.90 -1.64
N ALA A 129 -9.27 8.23 -2.90
CA ALA A 129 -8.79 9.56 -3.25
C ALA A 129 -9.84 10.65 -2.97
N PHE A 130 -11.12 10.36 -3.24
CA PHE A 130 -12.24 11.26 -2.99
C PHE A 130 -12.38 11.61 -1.52
N LEU A 131 -12.41 10.60 -0.65
CA LEU A 131 -12.49 10.78 0.79
C LEU A 131 -11.27 11.51 1.36
N LYS A 132 -10.07 11.27 0.83
CA LYS A 132 -8.88 12.09 1.15
C LYS A 132 -9.06 13.55 0.75
N GLY A 133 -9.71 13.80 -0.39
CA GLY A 133 -10.09 15.14 -0.86
C GLY A 133 -11.12 15.83 0.04
N LEU A 134 -12.09 15.08 0.56
CA LEU A 134 -13.08 15.56 1.54
C LEU A 134 -12.49 15.83 2.93
N GLY A 135 -11.24 15.43 3.16
CA GLY A 135 -10.51 15.66 4.41
C GLY A 135 -10.55 14.47 5.36
N PHE A 136 -10.98 13.28 4.95
CA PHE A 136 -10.90 12.10 5.82
C PHE A 136 -9.46 11.60 5.96
N THR A 137 -9.11 11.19 7.19
CA THR A 137 -7.83 10.57 7.51
C THR A 137 -7.96 9.06 7.63
N TYR A 138 -6.84 8.37 7.38
CA TYR A 138 -6.77 6.93 7.43
C TYR A 138 -5.70 6.47 8.39
N ARG A 139 -5.97 5.35 9.06
CA ARG A 139 -4.98 4.58 9.78
C ARG A 139 -4.82 3.24 9.07
N VAL A 140 -3.58 2.78 8.95
CA VAL A 140 -3.30 1.42 8.48
C VAL A 140 -3.29 0.51 9.69
N GLU A 141 -4.19 -0.48 9.70
CA GLU A 141 -4.25 -1.52 10.73
C GLU A 141 -4.06 -2.87 10.04
N GLY A 142 -2.85 -3.43 10.17
CA GLY A 142 -2.42 -4.59 9.39
C GLY A 142 -2.33 -4.25 7.89
N SER A 143 -3.15 -4.92 7.08
CA SER A 143 -3.24 -4.73 5.62
C SER A 143 -4.42 -3.85 5.19
N LYS A 144 -5.21 -3.30 6.13
CA LYS A 144 -6.43 -2.55 5.83
C LYS A 144 -6.28 -1.07 6.18
N SER A 145 -6.78 -0.20 5.31
CA SER A 145 -6.94 1.23 5.57
C SER A 145 -8.29 1.49 6.24
N ILE A 146 -8.27 1.92 7.49
CA ILE A 146 -9.45 2.26 8.29
C ILE A 146 -9.66 3.78 8.25
N VAL A 147 -10.88 4.21 7.96
CA VAL A 147 -11.28 5.63 7.99
C VAL A 147 -11.40 6.06 9.45
N VAL A 148 -10.68 7.12 9.85
CA VAL A 148 -10.60 7.53 11.25
C VAL A 148 -11.55 8.69 11.54
N LYS A 149 -11.27 9.86 10.98
CA LYS A 149 -12.06 11.08 11.22
C LYS A 149 -11.93 12.04 10.03
N PRO A 150 -12.96 12.87 9.78
CA PRO A 150 -12.78 14.05 8.98
C PRO A 150 -11.85 15.03 9.70
N ILE A 151 -10.89 15.58 8.98
CA ILE A 151 -10.18 16.79 9.39
C ILE A 151 -11.24 17.88 9.37
N VAL A 152 -11.64 18.34 10.55
CA VAL A 152 -12.42 19.58 10.67
C VAL A 152 -11.43 20.69 10.34
N VAL A 153 -11.32 21.01 9.06
CA VAL A 153 -10.63 22.24 8.64
C VAL A 153 -11.54 23.36 9.08
N LYS A 154 -11.24 23.99 10.22
CA LYS A 154 -11.88 25.25 10.61
C LYS A 154 -11.55 26.25 9.51
N ASP A 155 -12.59 26.68 8.80
CA ASP A 155 -12.62 27.82 7.88
C ASP A 155 -11.61 27.78 6.71
N ILE A 156 -11.98 27.08 5.64
CA ILE A 156 -11.61 27.56 4.30
C ILE A 156 -12.90 28.10 3.69
N THR A 157 -13.10 29.40 3.84
CA THR A 157 -14.07 30.16 3.06
C THR A 157 -13.70 30.00 1.59
N TYR A 158 -14.49 29.23 0.84
CA TYR A 158 -14.43 29.25 -0.61
C TYR A 158 -14.96 30.62 -1.07
N THR A 159 -14.07 31.61 -1.16
CA THR A 159 -14.34 32.85 -1.88
C THR A 159 -14.41 32.50 -3.37
N ILE A 160 -15.64 32.39 -3.87
CA ILE A 160 -15.93 32.29 -5.30
C ILE A 160 -15.78 33.71 -5.87
N PRO A 161 -14.96 33.94 -6.92
CA PRO A 161 -14.85 35.23 -7.60
C PRO A 161 -16.12 35.58 -8.39
#